data_AF-X1T8J4-F1
#
_entry.id   AF-X1T8J4-F1
#
_cell.length_a   1.000
_cell.length_b   1.000
_cell.length_c   1.000
_cell.angle_alpha   90.00
_cell.angle_beta   90.00
_cell.angle_gamma   90.00
#
_symmetry.space_group_name_H-M   'P 1'
#
loop_
_entity.id
_entity.type
_entity.pdbx_description
1 polymer ?
#
loop_
_entity_poly.entity_id
_entity_poly.type
_entity_poly.pdbx_seq_one_letter_code
_entity_poly.pdbx_strand_id
1 'polypeptide(L)'
;MQIKRKKTKVMQVGKLKIGGNNPIIVQSMTKSKLEDLDGIRSEIKELMGSGCELIRIAVPEKRSISYLKQLIDGRIFSVPVVADIQF
;
A
#
# COMPACT_ATOMS: atom_id res chain seq x y z
N MET A 1 -19.61 -8.68 -23.87
CA MET A 1 -20.42 -8.19 -22.74
C MET A 1 -19.68 -7.02 -22.10
N GLN A 2 -20.28 -5.83 -22.04
CA GLN A 2 -19.63 -4.63 -21.48
C GLN A 2 -19.94 -4.54 -19.99
N ILE A 3 -18.92 -4.61 -19.13
CA ILE A 3 -19.11 -4.51 -17.68
C ILE A 3 -19.37 -3.04 -17.33
N LYS A 4 -20.56 -2.74 -16.82
CA LYS A 4 -20.92 -1.40 -16.34
C LYS A 4 -20.47 -1.21 -14.89
N ARG A 5 -19.50 -0.33 -14.66
CA ARG A 5 -18.98 -0.02 -13.32
C ARG A 5 -20.05 0.61 -12.43
N LYS A 6 -20.11 0.20 -11.15
CA LYS A 6 -20.97 0.81 -10.13
C LYS A 6 -20.53 2.26 -9.87
N LYS A 7 -21.47 3.20 -9.86
CA LYS A 7 -21.21 4.59 -9.47
C LYS A 7 -20.97 4.64 -7.95
N THR A 8 -19.76 5.04 -7.55
CA THR A 8 -19.36 5.19 -6.15
C THR A 8 -18.81 6.58 -5.88
N LYS A 9 -18.80 7.00 -4.62
CA LYS A 9 -18.14 8.24 -4.19
C LYS A 9 -16.64 8.13 -4.46
N VAL A 10 -16.01 9.21 -4.92
CA VAL A 10 -14.56 9.27 -5.14
C VAL A 10 -13.87 9.56 -3.80
N MET A 11 -12.91 8.73 -3.43
CA MET A 11 -12.04 8.89 -2.26
C MET A 11 -10.60 9.13 -2.71
N GLN A 12 -9.87 9.98 -1.99
CA GLN A 12 -8.46 10.24 -2.26
C GLN A 12 -7.58 9.48 -1.26
N VAL A 13 -6.58 8.76 -1.75
CA VAL A 13 -5.57 8.05 -0.95
C VAL A 13 -4.19 8.52 -1.41
N GLY A 14 -3.59 9.43 -0.65
CA GLY A 14 -2.39 10.15 -1.10
C GLY A 14 -2.65 10.86 -2.44
N LYS A 15 -1.94 10.45 -3.49
CA LYS A 15 -2.10 10.96 -4.86
C LYS A 15 -3.14 10.21 -5.71
N LEU A 16 -3.70 9.10 -5.22
CA LEU A 16 -4.64 8.26 -5.97
C LEU A 16 -6.09 8.71 -5.75
N LYS A 17 -6.94 8.49 -6.76
CA LYS A 17 -8.39 8.68 -6.69
C LYS A 17 -9.09 7.33 -6.92
N ILE A 18 -9.82 6.85 -5.92
CA ILE A 18 -10.51 5.56 -5.96
C ILE A 18 -12.02 5.80 -6.06
N GLY A 19 -12.68 5.10 -6.98
CA GLY A 19 -14.13 5.19 -7.19
C GLY A 19 -14.55 6.16 -8.29
N GLY A 20 -15.86 6.33 -8.49
CA GLY A 20 -16.42 7.09 -9.60
C GLY A 20 -15.99 6.51 -10.96
N ASN A 21 -15.50 7.39 -11.84
CA ASN A 21 -15.01 7.03 -13.18
C ASN A 21 -13.48 6.89 -13.25
N ASN A 22 -12.76 6.99 -12.13
CA ASN A 22 -11.31 6.80 -12.10
C ASN A 22 -10.95 5.33 -12.40
N PRO A 23 -9.74 5.01 -12.91
CA PRO A 23 -9.30 3.63 -13.13
C PRO A 23 -9.43 2.72 -11.89
N ILE A 24 -9.44 1.41 -12.11
CA ILE A 24 -9.32 0.45 -11.01
C ILE A 24 -7.85 0.44 -10.60
N ILE A 25 -7.56 0.75 -9.34
CA ILE A 25 -6.20 0.74 -8.84
C ILE A 25 -5.75 -0.69 -8.49
N VAL A 26 -4.48 -0.98 -8.70
CA VAL A 26 -3.86 -2.25 -8.29
C VAL A 26 -3.21 -2.08 -6.92
N GLN A 27 -3.71 -2.82 -5.93
CA GLN A 27 -3.14 -2.88 -4.59
C GLN A 27 -2.47 -4.25 -4.36
N SER A 28 -1.33 -4.26 -3.67
CA SER A 28 -0.70 -5.47 -3.14
C SER A 28 -0.39 -5.33 -1.65
N MET A 29 0.01 -6.43 -1.01
CA MET A 29 0.38 -6.49 0.40
C MET A 29 1.73 -7.17 0.56
N THR A 30 2.59 -6.61 1.41
CA THR A 30 3.89 -7.21 1.73
C THR A 30 3.72 -8.49 2.54
N LYS A 31 4.55 -9.49 2.26
CA LYS A 31 4.67 -10.72 3.06
C LYS A 31 5.82 -10.65 4.06
N SER A 32 6.84 -9.86 3.74
CA SER A 32 7.99 -9.65 4.61
C SER A 32 7.55 -9.02 5.93
N LYS A 33 8.20 -9.46 7.00
CA LYS A 33 7.98 -8.94 8.34
C LYS A 33 8.45 -7.50 8.42
N LEU A 34 7.73 -6.66 9.15
CA LEU A 34 8.08 -5.25 9.26
C LEU A 34 9.38 -5.04 10.05
N GLU A 35 9.73 -6.00 10.92
CA GLU A 35 11.00 -6.04 11.65
C GLU A 35 12.20 -6.29 10.72
N ASP A 36 11.99 -6.95 9.58
CA ASP A 36 13.01 -7.16 8.54
C ASP A 36 12.96 -6.01 7.52
N LEU A 37 13.59 -4.89 7.91
CA LEU A 37 13.57 -3.67 7.10
C LEU A 37 14.18 -3.86 5.71
N ASP A 38 15.18 -4.71 5.56
CA ASP A 38 15.84 -4.88 4.26
C ASP A 38 15.04 -5.82 3.35
N GLY A 39 14.49 -6.91 3.90
CA GLY A 39 13.57 -7.78 3.18
C GLY A 39 12.33 -7.02 2.69
N ILE A 40 11.67 -6.28 3.57
CA ILE A 40 10.47 -5.52 3.20
C ILE A 40 10.79 -4.39 2.20
N ARG A 41 11.96 -3.74 2.30
CA ARG A 41 12.41 -2.74 1.31
C ARG A 41 12.57 -3.34 -0.07
N SER A 42 13.17 -4.52 -0.18
CA SER A 42 13.33 -5.22 -1.46
C SER A 42 11.97 -5.56 -2.06
N GLU A 43 11.10 -6.16 -1.26
CA GLU A 43 9.76 -6.55 -1.70
C GLU A 43 8.93 -5.33 -2.15
N ILE A 44 8.99 -4.22 -1.41
CA ILE A 44 8.31 -2.96 -1.78
C ILE A 44 8.79 -2.45 -3.14
N LYS A 45 10.10 -2.48 -3.40
CA LYS A 45 10.67 -2.07 -4.70
C LYS A 45 10.19 -2.96 -5.83
N GLU A 46 10.14 -4.27 -5.61
CA GLU A 46 9.64 -5.23 -6.60
C GLU A 46 8.15 -5.02 -6.90
N LEU A 47 7.33 -4.80 -5.87
CA LEU A 47 5.90 -4.51 -6.02
C LEU A 47 5.69 -3.22 -6.83
N MET A 48 6.39 -2.13 -6.49
CA MET A 48 6.30 -0.88 -7.24
C MET A 48 6.80 -1.04 -8.69
N GLY A 49 7.91 -1.77 -8.89
CA GLY A 49 8.46 -2.07 -10.23
C GLY A 49 7.51 -2.91 -11.09
N SER A 50 6.64 -3.69 -10.47
CA SER A 50 5.60 -4.49 -11.13
C SER A 50 4.29 -3.70 -11.41
N GLY A 51 4.26 -2.41 -11.09
CA GLY A 51 3.09 -1.55 -11.30
C GLY A 51 2.07 -1.54 -10.15
N CYS A 52 2.45 -1.98 -8.95
CA CYS A 52 1.62 -1.79 -7.76
C CYS A 52 1.42 -0.30 -7.48
N GLU A 53 0.17 0.14 -7.35
CA GLU A 53 -0.18 1.54 -7.13
C GLU A 53 -0.42 1.87 -5.65
N LEU A 54 -0.73 0.86 -4.83
CA LEU A 54 -1.05 1.01 -3.40
C LEU A 54 -0.48 -0.18 -2.62
N ILE A 55 0.34 0.08 -1.60
CA ILE A 55 0.97 -0.99 -0.81
C ILE A 55 0.34 -1.06 0.57
N ARG A 56 -0.10 -2.27 0.97
CA ARG A 56 -0.58 -2.56 2.32
C ARG A 56 0.51 -3.26 3.13
N ILE A 57 0.68 -2.83 4.38
CA ILE A 57 1.69 -3.37 5.30
C ILE A 57 0.99 -3.75 6.61
N ALA A 58 1.28 -4.96 7.10
CA ALA A 58 0.77 -5.43 8.39
C ALA A 58 1.44 -4.68 9.56
N VAL A 59 0.63 -4.23 10.51
CA VAL A 59 1.06 -3.59 11.77
C VAL A 59 0.44 -4.38 12.92
N PRO A 60 0.98 -5.58 13.24
CA PRO A 60 0.33 -6.52 14.16
C PRO A 60 0.37 -6.05 15.62
N GLU A 61 1.38 -5.29 16.01
CA GLU A 61 1.56 -4.87 17.39
C GLU A 61 2.15 -3.47 17.52
N LYS A 62 2.10 -2.91 18.74
CA LYS A 62 2.59 -1.55 19.02
C LYS A 62 4.08 -1.39 18.70
N ARG A 63 4.89 -2.45 18.85
CA ARG A 63 6.31 -2.42 18.51
C ARG A 63 6.55 -2.23 17.01
N SER A 64 5.67 -2.75 16.16
CA SER A 64 5.74 -2.61 14.70
C SER A 64 5.65 -1.16 14.23
N ILE A 65 5.09 -0.25 15.04
CA ILE A 65 4.99 1.19 14.71
C ILE A 65 6.36 1.84 14.52
N SER A 66 7.36 1.48 15.33
CA SER A 66 8.70 2.07 15.23
C SER A 66 9.40 1.66 13.93
N TYR A 67 9.21 0.41 13.50
CA TYR A 67 9.72 -0.09 12.22
C TYR A 67 8.97 0.51 11.04
N LEU A 68 7.64 0.67 11.13
CA LEU A 68 6.84 1.37 10.11
C LEU A 68 7.37 2.79 9.88
N LYS A 69 7.62 3.51 10.98
CA LYS A 69 8.17 4.87 10.91
C LYS A 69 9.53 4.89 10.20
N GLN A 70 10.45 4.01 10.60
CA GLN A 70 11.77 3.89 9.95
C GLN A 70 11.66 3.57 8.46
N LEU A 71 10.69 2.73 8.07
CA LEU A 71 10.46 2.36 6.69
C LEU A 71 9.96 3.55 5.86
N ILE A 72 8.99 4.31 6.38
CA ILE A 72 8.43 5.50 5.72
C ILE A 72 9.47 6.62 5.63
N ASP A 73 10.21 6.88 6.70
CA ASP A 73 11.25 7.92 6.76
C ASP A 73 12.40 7.65 5.78
N GLY A 74 12.61 6.39 5.39
CA GLY A 74 13.55 5.99 4.35
C GLY A 74 13.20 6.47 2.93
N ARG A 75 12.02 7.09 2.73
CA ARG A 75 11.56 7.71 1.46
C ARG A 75 11.63 6.78 0.23
N ILE A 76 11.50 5.48 0.43
CA ILE A 76 11.52 4.50 -0.66
C ILE A 76 10.22 4.46 -1.46
N PHE A 77 9.12 4.97 -0.89
CA PHE A 77 7.78 4.84 -1.45
C PHE A 77 7.50 5.91 -2.50
N SER A 78 7.24 5.50 -3.74
CA SER A 78 6.63 6.35 -4.78
C SER A 78 5.10 6.27 -4.80
N VAL A 79 4.53 5.39 -3.99
CA VAL A 79 3.10 5.07 -3.93
C VAL A 79 2.55 5.23 -2.50
N PRO A 80 1.25 5.49 -2.31
CA PRO A 80 0.68 5.55 -0.96
C PRO A 80 0.78 4.19 -0.24
N VAL A 81 0.77 4.25 1.10
CA VAL A 81 0.87 3.09 1.99
C VAL A 81 -0.38 2.99 2.85
N VAL A 82 -0.87 1.77 3.05
CA VAL A 82 -1.99 1.42 3.94
C VAL A 82 -1.47 0.58 5.10
N ALA A 83 -1.77 1.01 6.33
CA ALA A 83 -1.53 0.19 7.52
C ALA A 83 -2.70 -0.79 7.73
N ASP A 84 -2.39 -2.08 7.86
CA ASP A 84 -3.34 -3.13 8.22
C ASP A 84 -3.20 -3.43 9.72
N ILE A 85 -4.25 -3.14 10.49
CA ILE A 85 -4.27 -3.24 11.95
C ILE A 85 -5.34 -4.26 12.35
N GLN A 86 -4.95 -5.26 13.13
CA GLN A 86 -5.83 -6.32 13.63
C GLN A 86 -5.77 -6.35 15.15
N PHE A 87 -6.87 -6.77 15.79
CA PHE A 87 -7.02 -6.86 17.25
C PHE A 87 -7.54 -8.24 17.62
#